data_AF-A0A645DKW7-F1
#
_entry.id   AF-A0A645DKW7-F1
#
_cell.length_a   1.000
_cell.length_b   1.000
_cell.length_c   1.000
_cell.angle_alpha   90.00
_cell.angle_beta   90.00
_cell.angle_gamma   90.00
#
_symmetry.space_group_name_H-M   'P 1'
#
loop_
_entity.id
_entity.type
_entity.pdbx_description
1 polymer ?
#
loop_
_entity_poly.entity_id
_entity_poly.type
_entity_poly.pdbx_seq_one_letter_code
_entity_poly.pdbx_strand_id
1 'polypeptide(L)'
;MENLDSIKKHGILPKSELKRRGLKCCENDPSRLDYRLDCISLSVSQINEYLISSFARKYGVTDWAILFVNPEILYRDGSIAYYCYTNAANTEISRYLRDYQTALVLTKSNMFEGMFRENISYKTSKGEERCFDRKGKCSNSTTDVQAEIMYRGLIMPNDILDTKKIH
;
A
#
# COMPACT_ATOMS: atom_id res chain seq x y z
N MET A 1 0.93 -9.52 -14.80
CA MET A 1 2.00 -10.55 -14.84
C MET A 1 3.35 -10.05 -15.37
N GLU A 2 3.38 -9.12 -16.32
CA GLU A 2 4.57 -8.67 -17.06
C GLU A 2 5.78 -8.25 -16.21
N ASN A 3 5.55 -7.73 -15.00
CA ASN A 3 6.64 -7.27 -14.12
C ASN A 3 7.29 -8.37 -13.28
N LEU A 4 6.74 -9.60 -13.23
CA LEU A 4 7.18 -10.61 -12.25
C LEU A 4 8.64 -11.02 -12.41
N ASP A 5 9.15 -11.18 -13.63
CA ASP A 5 10.54 -11.58 -13.84
C ASP A 5 11.52 -10.45 -13.46
N SER A 6 11.13 -9.19 -13.71
CA SER A 6 11.87 -8.02 -13.23
C SER A 6 11.89 -7.96 -11.71
N ILE A 7 10.75 -8.22 -11.06
CA ILE A 7 10.62 -8.25 -9.59
C ILE A 7 11.48 -9.36 -8.98
N LYS A 8 11.49 -10.56 -9.57
CA LYS A 8 12.38 -11.65 -9.10
C LYS A 8 13.85 -11.27 -9.17
N LYS A 9 14.25 -10.50 -10.18
CA LYS A 9 15.64 -10.08 -10.40
C LYS A 9 16.05 -8.90 -9.52
N HIS A 10 15.19 -7.92 -9.35
CA HIS A 10 15.53 -6.62 -8.77
C HIS A 10 14.84 -6.31 -7.45
N GLY A 11 13.85 -7.12 -7.05
CA GLY A 11 12.95 -6.83 -5.95
C GLY A 11 11.79 -5.93 -6.35
N ILE A 12 11.02 -5.46 -5.36
CA ILE A 12 10.00 -4.44 -5.56
C ILE A 12 10.65 -3.09 -5.29
N LEU A 13 10.60 -2.22 -6.30
CA LEU A 13 11.21 -0.90 -6.28
C LEU A 13 10.12 0.18 -6.39
N PRO A 14 10.24 1.31 -5.67
CA PRO A 14 9.35 2.43 -5.87
C PRO A 14 9.58 3.07 -7.25
N LYS A 15 8.58 3.81 -7.76
CA LYS A 15 8.64 4.43 -9.10
C LYS A 15 9.84 5.35 -9.28
N SER A 16 10.17 6.13 -8.25
CA SER A 16 11.34 7.01 -8.28
C SER A 16 12.64 6.24 -8.51
N GLU A 17 12.76 5.04 -7.92
CA GLU A 17 13.94 4.19 -8.05
C GLU A 17 13.99 3.49 -9.40
N LEU A 18 12.85 3.01 -9.92
CA LEU A 18 12.75 2.47 -11.28
C LEU A 18 13.21 3.51 -12.31
N LYS A 19 12.74 4.75 -12.18
CA LYS A 19 13.15 5.87 -13.04
C LYS A 19 14.64 6.16 -12.89
N ARG A 20 15.16 6.23 -11.66
CA ARG A 20 16.58 6.48 -11.38
C ARG A 20 17.49 5.43 -12.01
N ARG A 21 17.05 4.16 -12.04
CA ARG A 21 17.80 3.03 -12.64
C ARG A 21 17.54 2.84 -14.13
N GLY A 22 16.64 3.60 -14.75
CA GLY A 22 16.23 3.40 -16.15
C GLY A 22 15.53 2.06 -16.40
N LEU A 23 14.90 1.47 -15.38
CA LEU A 23 14.18 0.21 -15.49
C LEU A 23 12.76 0.46 -15.99
N LYS A 24 12.36 -0.24 -17.05
CA LYS A 24 10.98 -0.21 -17.55
C LYS A 24 10.09 -1.08 -16.67
N CYS A 25 8.87 -0.64 -16.44
CA CYS A 25 7.83 -1.41 -15.76
C CYS A 25 6.46 -1.10 -16.38
N CYS A 26 5.54 -2.05 -16.26
CA CYS A 26 4.15 -1.84 -16.63
C CYS A 26 3.40 -1.25 -15.43
N GLU A 27 2.94 -0.01 -15.56
CA GLU A 27 2.27 0.74 -14.48
C GLU A 27 0.75 0.56 -14.54
N ASN A 28 0.13 0.30 -13.40
CA ASN A 28 -1.33 0.17 -13.28
C ASN A 28 -2.00 1.46 -12.74
N ASP A 29 -1.29 2.24 -11.92
CA ASP A 29 -1.75 3.52 -11.39
C ASP A 29 -0.74 4.64 -11.74
N PRO A 30 -0.88 5.33 -12.88
CA PRO A 30 0.02 6.42 -13.26
C PRO A 30 -0.20 7.68 -12.42
N SER A 31 -1.39 7.89 -11.85
CA SER A 31 -1.76 9.15 -11.19
C SER A 31 -1.24 9.24 -9.75
N ARG A 32 -1.10 8.12 -9.03
CA ARG A 32 -0.56 8.03 -7.65
C ARG A 32 -1.00 9.20 -6.77
N LEU A 33 -2.30 9.22 -6.47
CA LEU A 33 -2.95 10.34 -5.75
C LEU A 33 -2.51 10.46 -4.28
N ASP A 34 -1.70 9.54 -3.77
CA ASP A 34 -1.01 9.63 -2.49
C ASP A 34 0.27 10.49 -2.51
N TYR A 35 0.75 10.89 -3.70
CA TYR A 35 1.92 11.75 -3.93
C TYR A 35 3.30 11.18 -3.51
N ARG A 36 3.40 9.89 -3.18
CA ARG A 36 4.65 9.25 -2.71
C ARG A 36 5.29 8.30 -3.72
N LEU A 37 5.85 8.86 -4.80
CA LEU A 37 6.52 8.07 -5.84
C LEU A 37 7.76 7.29 -5.35
N ASP A 38 8.27 7.63 -4.17
CA ASP A 38 9.37 6.99 -3.46
C ASP A 38 8.93 5.88 -2.49
N CYS A 39 7.62 5.60 -2.42
CA CYS A 39 7.06 4.55 -1.59
C CYS A 39 6.44 3.41 -2.42
N ILE A 40 6.43 2.23 -1.82
CA ILE A 40 5.71 1.03 -2.23
C ILE A 40 4.43 0.95 -1.36
N SER A 41 3.27 0.76 -1.99
CA SER A 41 2.01 0.50 -1.26
C SER A 41 1.94 -0.99 -0.93
N LEU A 42 1.77 -1.29 0.37
CA LEU A 42 1.67 -2.64 0.90
C LEU A 42 0.31 -2.82 1.56
N SER A 43 -0.46 -3.80 1.09
CA SER A 43 -1.65 -4.25 1.80
C SER A 43 -1.26 -4.89 3.13
N VAL A 44 -2.05 -4.65 4.18
CA VAL A 44 -1.85 -5.25 5.51
C VAL A 44 -3.08 -6.04 5.92
N SER A 45 -2.87 -7.23 6.50
CA SER A 45 -3.88 -8.20 6.91
C SER A 45 -4.75 -8.82 5.80
N GLN A 46 -5.15 -8.04 4.79
CA GLN A 46 -6.02 -8.47 3.68
C GLN A 46 -5.62 -7.77 2.38
N ILE A 47 -5.87 -8.41 1.23
CA ILE A 47 -5.70 -7.79 -0.08
C ILE A 47 -6.83 -6.79 -0.36
N ASN A 48 -6.54 -5.71 -1.10
CA ASN A 48 -7.55 -4.75 -1.51
C ASN A 48 -8.34 -5.29 -2.72
N GLU A 49 -9.33 -6.15 -2.46
CA GLU A 49 -10.18 -6.76 -3.51
C GLU A 49 -10.96 -5.71 -4.34
N TYR A 50 -11.29 -4.57 -3.74
CA TYR A 50 -11.89 -3.45 -4.47
C TYR A 50 -10.96 -2.88 -5.54
N LEU A 51 -9.65 -2.79 -5.24
CA LEU A 51 -8.67 -2.33 -6.23
C LEU A 51 -8.53 -3.33 -7.37
N ILE A 52 -8.41 -4.62 -7.06
CA ILE A 52 -8.29 -5.70 -8.06
C ILE A 52 -9.51 -5.67 -9.00
N SER A 53 -10.72 -5.69 -8.45
CA SER A 53 -11.96 -5.71 -9.25
C SER A 53 -12.18 -4.41 -10.05
N SER A 54 -11.80 -3.25 -9.50
CA SER A 54 -11.86 -1.96 -10.20
C SER A 54 -10.90 -1.92 -11.39
N PHE A 55 -9.66 -2.38 -11.20
CA PHE A 55 -8.63 -2.35 -12.22
C PHE A 55 -8.86 -3.41 -13.30
N ALA A 56 -9.33 -4.60 -12.92
CA ALA A 56 -9.73 -5.63 -13.87
C ALA A 56 -10.80 -5.11 -14.83
N ARG A 57 -11.82 -4.42 -14.30
CA ARG A 57 -12.90 -3.82 -15.11
C ARG A 57 -12.42 -2.65 -15.97
N LYS A 58 -11.57 -1.78 -15.42
CA LYS A 58 -11.14 -0.55 -16.09
C LYS A 58 -10.10 -0.78 -17.17
N TYR A 59 -9.19 -1.74 -16.96
CA TYR A 59 -8.03 -1.97 -17.81
C TYR A 59 -8.01 -3.35 -18.48
N GLY A 60 -8.99 -4.20 -18.20
CA GLY A 60 -9.05 -5.57 -18.75
C GLY A 60 -7.97 -6.50 -18.19
N VAL A 61 -7.38 -6.18 -17.04
CA VAL A 61 -6.31 -6.98 -16.43
C VAL A 61 -6.92 -8.16 -15.67
N THR A 62 -6.75 -9.36 -16.21
CA THR A 62 -7.27 -10.61 -15.62
C THR A 62 -6.24 -11.35 -14.77
N ASP A 63 -4.94 -11.23 -15.08
CA ASP A 63 -3.91 -11.99 -14.37
C ASP A 63 -3.17 -11.17 -13.31
N TRP A 64 -3.38 -11.55 -12.05
CA TRP A 64 -2.76 -10.93 -10.89
C TRP A 64 -1.85 -11.89 -10.14
N ALA A 65 -0.93 -11.33 -9.36
CA ALA A 65 -0.10 -12.09 -8.44
C ALA A 65 -0.03 -11.38 -7.09
N ILE A 66 -0.17 -12.14 -6.02
CA ILE A 66 0.01 -11.70 -4.64
C ILE A 66 1.44 -12.06 -4.25
N LEU A 67 2.21 -11.04 -3.87
CA LEU A 67 3.57 -11.20 -3.36
C LEU A 67 3.53 -11.10 -1.84
N PHE A 68 3.91 -12.17 -1.14
CA PHE A 68 4.05 -12.15 0.31
C PHE A 68 5.44 -11.66 0.66
N VAL A 69 5.52 -10.66 1.53
CA VAL A 69 6.76 -9.97 1.88
C VAL A 69 7.05 -10.17 3.36
N ASN A 70 8.33 -10.38 3.71
CA ASN A 70 8.77 -10.47 5.10
C ASN A 70 8.49 -9.14 5.82
N PRO A 71 7.68 -9.10 6.89
CA PRO A 71 7.37 -7.87 7.61
C PRO A 71 8.60 -7.20 8.26
N GLU A 72 9.71 -7.92 8.43
CA GLU A 72 10.96 -7.34 8.96
C GLU A 72 11.49 -6.16 8.13
N ILE A 73 11.09 -6.04 6.85
CA ILE A 73 11.45 -4.88 6.02
C ILE A 73 11.04 -3.56 6.67
N LEU A 74 9.97 -3.54 7.47
CA LEU A 74 9.44 -2.32 8.11
C LEU A 74 10.38 -1.75 9.18
N TYR A 75 11.33 -2.56 9.66
CA TYR A 75 12.28 -2.19 10.71
C TYR A 75 13.71 -2.04 10.20
N ARG A 76 13.92 -2.15 8.88
CA ARG A 76 15.25 -2.05 8.29
C ARG A 76 15.77 -0.62 8.38
N ASP A 77 17.06 -0.48 8.69
CA ASP A 77 17.72 0.83 8.78
C ASP A 77 17.49 1.69 7.53
N GLY A 78 17.12 2.95 7.75
CA GLY A 78 16.85 3.92 6.69
C GLY A 78 15.51 3.74 5.97
N SER A 79 14.71 2.73 6.32
CA SER A 79 13.34 2.60 5.82
C SER A 79 12.35 3.45 6.63
N ILE A 80 11.21 3.80 6.02
CA ILE A 80 10.11 4.48 6.70
C ILE A 80 8.80 3.78 6.36
N ALA A 81 8.01 3.47 7.38
CA ALA A 81 6.64 2.98 7.24
C ALA A 81 5.65 4.08 7.61
N TYR A 82 4.76 4.44 6.68
CA TYR A 82 3.61 5.31 6.98
C TYR A 82 2.35 4.47 7.11
N TYR A 83 1.78 4.44 8.32
CA TYR A 83 0.61 3.64 8.68
C TYR A 83 -0.68 4.37 8.30
N CYS A 84 -1.39 3.84 7.30
CA CYS A 84 -2.60 4.45 6.75
C CYS A 84 -3.82 3.58 7.14
N TYR A 85 -4.67 4.07 8.04
CA TYR A 85 -5.85 3.33 8.51
C TYR A 85 -6.94 3.13 7.44
N THR A 86 -6.77 3.73 6.27
CA THR A 86 -7.54 3.53 5.04
C THR A 86 -6.59 3.72 3.84
N ASN A 87 -7.11 3.68 2.62
CA ASN A 87 -6.36 3.87 1.38
C ASN A 87 -5.53 5.18 1.41
N ALA A 88 -4.26 5.14 1.02
CA ALA A 88 -3.35 6.28 1.00
C ALA A 88 -3.75 7.36 -0.02
N ALA A 89 -4.44 6.97 -1.08
CA ALA A 89 -5.02 7.89 -2.06
C ALA A 89 -6.31 8.58 -1.55
N ASN A 90 -6.82 8.20 -0.37
CA ASN A 90 -7.92 8.92 0.26
C ASN A 90 -7.53 10.40 0.51
N THR A 91 -8.47 11.33 0.35
CA THR A 91 -8.21 12.78 0.51
C THR A 91 -7.65 13.16 1.88
N GLU A 92 -8.04 12.46 2.94
CA GLU A 92 -7.53 12.71 4.28
C GLU A 92 -6.10 12.23 4.45
N ILE A 93 -5.81 10.98 4.06
CA ILE A 93 -4.47 10.39 4.17
C ILE A 93 -3.48 11.06 3.20
N SER A 94 -3.86 11.24 1.94
CA SER A 94 -3.02 11.90 0.93
C SER A 94 -2.64 13.33 1.31
N ARG A 95 -3.43 14.02 2.14
CA ARG A 95 -3.07 15.34 2.69
C ARG A 95 -1.85 15.25 3.61
N TYR A 96 -1.81 14.25 4.49
CA TYR A 96 -0.62 14.00 5.31
C TYR A 96 0.57 13.59 4.45
N LEU A 97 0.35 12.72 3.45
CA LEU A 97 1.39 12.21 2.57
C LEU A 97 1.89 13.22 1.52
N ARG A 98 1.31 14.40 1.40
CA ARG A 98 1.77 15.40 0.40
C ARG A 98 3.14 15.98 0.78
N ASP A 99 3.35 16.23 2.07
CA ASP A 99 4.56 16.86 2.61
C ASP A 99 5.31 15.89 3.53
N TYR A 100 6.64 15.89 3.49
CA TYR A 100 7.44 14.94 4.26
C TYR A 100 7.32 15.14 5.77
N GLN A 101 7.32 16.39 6.25
CA GLN A 101 7.27 16.68 7.68
C GLN A 101 5.91 16.27 8.25
N THR A 102 4.84 16.58 7.52
CA THR A 102 3.48 16.22 7.88
C THR A 102 3.28 14.70 7.90
N ALA A 103 3.87 13.98 6.93
CA ALA A 103 3.77 12.53 6.87
C ALA A 103 4.43 11.80 8.04
N LEU A 104 5.36 12.44 8.77
CA LEU A 104 5.95 11.84 9.99
C LEU A 104 4.91 11.58 11.08
N VAL A 105 3.73 12.22 11.03
CA VAL A 105 2.61 11.83 11.91
C VAL A 105 2.22 10.37 11.67
N LEU A 106 2.22 9.92 10.42
CA LEU A 106 1.82 8.57 10.03
C LEU A 106 2.85 7.48 10.40
N THR A 107 4.05 7.84 10.86
CA THR A 107 5.07 6.87 11.27
C THR A 107 4.96 6.48 12.76
N LYS A 108 4.08 7.14 13.50
CA LYS A 108 3.93 6.95 14.95
C LYS A 108 3.21 5.64 15.27
N SER A 109 3.56 5.03 16.40
CA SER A 109 2.93 3.79 16.88
C SER A 109 1.41 3.89 17.03
N ASN A 110 0.91 5.04 17.49
CA ASN A 110 -0.53 5.28 17.62
C ASN A 110 -1.27 5.30 16.27
N MET A 111 -0.57 5.54 15.15
CA MET A 111 -1.13 5.43 13.81
C MET A 111 -1.21 3.98 13.34
N PHE A 112 -0.20 3.17 13.68
CA PHE A 112 -0.27 1.71 13.50
C PHE A 112 -1.43 1.11 14.30
N GLU A 113 -1.53 1.40 15.60
CA GLU A 113 -2.67 1.00 16.44
C GLU A 113 -3.99 1.54 15.87
N GLY A 114 -3.97 2.74 15.29
CA GLY A 114 -5.07 3.39 14.59
C GLY A 114 -5.72 2.52 13.50
N MET A 115 -4.93 1.68 12.82
CA MET A 115 -5.40 0.77 11.77
C MET A 115 -6.31 -0.34 12.33
N PHE A 116 -6.30 -0.56 13.65
CA PHE A 116 -7.02 -1.63 14.35
C PHE A 116 -8.04 -1.11 15.37
N ARG A 117 -8.41 0.18 15.33
CA ARG A 117 -9.41 0.76 16.25
C ARG A 117 -10.81 0.21 16.01
N GLU A 118 -11.59 0.08 17.08
CA GLU A 118 -12.98 -0.40 17.03
C GLU A 118 -13.84 0.33 16.01
N ASN A 119 -13.65 1.64 15.88
CA ASN A 119 -14.30 2.47 14.89
C ASN A 119 -13.27 3.40 14.26
N ILE A 120 -13.38 3.56 12.94
CA ILE A 120 -12.65 4.59 12.18
C ILE A 120 -13.65 5.33 11.30
N SER A 121 -13.37 6.61 11.06
CA SER A 121 -14.06 7.36 10.03
C SER A 121 -13.08 8.21 9.23
N TYR A 122 -13.47 8.54 8.00
CA TYR A 122 -12.74 9.47 7.15
C TYR A 122 -13.70 10.14 6.18
N LYS A 123 -13.27 11.28 5.64
CA LYS A 123 -14.02 12.00 4.60
C LYS A 123 -13.58 11.57 3.20
N THR A 124 -14.54 11.35 2.32
CA THR A 124 -14.27 11.15 0.88
C THR A 124 -13.99 12.49 0.20
N SER A 125 -13.54 12.44 -1.07
CA SER A 125 -13.36 13.63 -1.90
C SER A 125 -14.65 14.44 -2.13
N LYS A 126 -15.82 13.82 -1.94
CA LYS A 126 -17.14 14.48 -2.01
C LYS A 126 -17.58 15.08 -0.67
N GLY A 127 -16.77 14.97 0.37
CA GLY A 127 -17.10 15.44 1.72
C GLY A 127 -17.99 14.49 2.53
N GLU A 128 -18.40 13.35 1.96
CA GLU A 128 -19.16 12.31 2.66
C GLU A 128 -18.28 11.65 3.72
N GLU A 129 -18.80 11.44 4.92
CA GLU A 129 -18.15 10.66 5.96
C GLU A 129 -18.43 9.16 5.74
N ARG A 130 -17.37 8.35 5.79
CA ARG A 130 -17.48 6.89 5.83
C ARG A 130 -17.02 6.40 7.18
N CYS A 131 -17.79 5.50 7.76
CA CYS A 131 -17.51 4.88 9.05
C CYS A 131 -17.37 3.36 8.88
N PHE A 132 -16.38 2.79 9.55
CA PHE A 132 -16.15 1.35 9.58
C PHE A 132 -15.98 0.92 11.02
N ASP A 133 -16.58 -0.22 11.36
CA ASP A 133 -16.41 -0.87 12.66
C ASP A 133 -15.67 -2.20 12.51
N ARG A 134 -15.32 -2.82 13.64
CA ARG A 134 -14.64 -4.12 13.69
C ARG A 134 -15.60 -5.30 13.83
N LYS A 135 -16.91 -5.12 13.67
CA LYS A 135 -17.89 -6.17 13.94
C LYS A 135 -17.65 -7.37 13.03
N GLY A 136 -17.32 -8.52 13.62
CA GLY A 136 -17.04 -9.76 12.90
C GLY A 136 -15.63 -9.86 12.30
N LYS A 137 -14.71 -8.94 12.63
CA LYS A 137 -13.31 -8.98 12.17
C LYS A 137 -12.41 -9.73 13.15
N CYS A 138 -11.38 -10.40 12.61
CA CYS A 138 -10.32 -10.99 13.43
C CYS A 138 -9.47 -9.91 14.12
N SER A 139 -8.92 -10.22 15.29
CA SER A 139 -8.11 -9.27 16.08
C SER A 139 -6.89 -8.74 15.34
N ASN A 140 -6.31 -9.54 14.45
CA ASN A 140 -5.15 -9.20 13.62
C ASN A 140 -5.51 -8.57 12.26
N SER A 141 -6.79 -8.30 11.99
CA SER A 141 -7.24 -7.64 10.76
C SER A 141 -7.46 -6.14 10.99
N THR A 142 -7.13 -5.32 10.00
CA THR A 142 -7.40 -3.88 10.06
C THR A 142 -8.90 -3.57 9.98
N THR A 143 -9.28 -2.41 10.52
CA THR A 143 -10.68 -1.96 10.56
C THR A 143 -11.19 -1.55 9.18
N ASP A 144 -10.37 -0.90 8.34
CA ASP A 144 -10.62 -0.79 6.90
C ASP A 144 -9.87 -1.92 6.16
N VAL A 145 -10.53 -2.58 5.20
CA VAL A 145 -9.87 -3.55 4.30
C VAL A 145 -8.96 -2.88 3.28
N GLN A 146 -9.11 -1.55 3.10
CA GLN A 146 -8.23 -0.74 2.26
C GLN A 146 -7.07 -0.11 3.03
N ALA A 147 -6.92 -0.39 4.34
CA ALA A 147 -5.77 0.06 5.10
C ALA A 147 -4.47 -0.48 4.49
N GLU A 148 -3.45 0.36 4.43
CA GLU A 148 -2.19 0.03 3.79
C GLU A 148 -1.01 0.68 4.48
N ILE A 149 0.19 0.17 4.20
CA ILE A 149 1.45 0.73 4.66
C ILE A 149 2.15 1.30 3.44
N MET A 150 2.40 2.61 3.45
CA MET A 150 3.29 3.22 2.45
C MET A 150 4.72 3.03 2.95
N TYR A 151 5.45 2.11 2.32
CA TYR A 151 6.81 1.75 2.68
C TYR A 151 7.82 2.48 1.80
N ARG A 152 8.59 3.38 2.41
CA ARG A 152 9.73 4.06 1.78
C ARG A 152 10.97 3.22 2.00
N GLY A 153 11.32 2.45 0.99
CA GLY A 153 12.48 1.56 1.00
C GLY A 153 12.49 0.68 -0.24
N LEU A 154 13.44 -0.25 -0.26
CA LEU A 154 13.50 -1.30 -1.29
C LEU A 154 13.10 -2.63 -0.65
N ILE A 155 12.35 -3.44 -1.39
CA ILE A 155 12.04 -4.82 -1.00
C ILE A 155 12.93 -5.69 -1.87
N MET A 156 13.94 -6.32 -1.27
CA MET A 156 14.89 -7.13 -2.01
C MET A 156 14.25 -8.45 -2.44
N PRO A 157 14.78 -9.14 -3.46
CA PRO A 157 14.25 -10.45 -3.86
C PRO A 157 14.12 -11.45 -2.69
N ASN A 158 15.08 -11.47 -1.77
CA ASN A 158 15.08 -12.35 -0.60
C ASN A 158 14.03 -11.97 0.46
N ASP A 159 13.44 -10.78 0.37
CA ASP A 159 12.36 -10.35 1.26
C ASP A 159 10.98 -10.85 0.75
N ILE A 160 10.91 -11.38 -0.47
CA ILE A 160 9.69 -11.94 -1.06
C ILE A 160 9.61 -13.42 -0.67
N LEU A 161 8.71 -13.74 0.25
CA LEU A 161 8.57 -15.06 0.84
C LEU A 161 7.81 -16.03 -0.06
N ASP A 162 6.82 -15.54 -0.79
CA ASP A 162 5.99 -16.36 -1.68
C ASP A 162 5.33 -15.51 -2.79
N THR A 163 4.90 -16.17 -3.86
CA THR A 163 4.16 -15.56 -4.97
C THR A 163 2.98 -16.45 -5.36
N LYS A 164 1.75 -15.96 -5.14
CA LYS A 164 0.52 -16.66 -5.51
C LYS A 164 -0.15 -15.99 -6.70
N LYS A 165 -0.32 -16.72 -7.81
CA LYS A 165 -1.13 -16.25 -8.96
C LYS A 165 -2.61 -16.35 -8.63
N ILE A 166 -3.39 -15.36 -9.07
CA ILE A 166 -4.85 -15.36 -8.99
C ILE A 166 -5.41 -14.99 -10.36
N HIS A 167 -6.48 -15.67 -10.77
CA HIS A 167 -7.16 -15.54 -12.06
C HIS A 167 -8.59 -15.03 -11.83
#